data_AF-A0A9E3T943-F1
#
_entry.id   AF-A0A9E3T943-F1
#
_cell.length_a   1.000
_cell.length_b   1.000
_cell.length_c   1.000
_cell.angle_alpha   90.00
_cell.angle_beta   90.00
_cell.angle_gamma   90.00
#
_symmetry.space_group_name_H-M   'P 1'
#
loop_
_entity.id
_entity.type
_entity.pdbx_description
1 polymer ?
#
loop_
_entity_poly.entity_id
_entity_poly.type
_entity_poly.pdbx_seq_one_letter_code
_entity_poly.pdbx_strand_id
1 'polypeptide(L)'
;MDNNQLRTICEQLIRSERAYLIAPAGYGKTQAISQAVALSDGGKQLVLTHTHAGVQSLRNRLRQLKVPTNNYEVDTIAGWALKLVICYPTTASLSIQIPPKSSEWKHVYNATCHILQQPFMRNVIHASYVGVFVDEYQDCTITQHTLVLELAKILPCRVLGDPLQGIFGFADEPLVDWENDVSNEFAKLPSPTIPMRWINRNERLGKWLAKARDCLCENRAIDLESDEIRWIQYNEDPRDFDDKGRQACYSKVKTPGTVIAIFPT
;
A
#
# COMPACT_ATOMS: atom_id res chain seq x y z
N MET A 1 22.06 6.19 -11.68
CA MET A 1 20.79 5.43 -11.65
C MET A 1 20.90 4.36 -12.71
N ASP A 2 20.85 3.09 -12.33
CA ASP A 2 20.51 2.06 -13.29
C ASP A 2 18.99 2.15 -13.56
N ASN A 3 18.59 3.16 -14.36
CA ASN A 3 17.20 3.41 -14.77
C ASN A 3 16.57 2.17 -15.44
N ASN A 4 17.40 1.19 -15.80
CA ASN A 4 17.01 -0.01 -16.50
C ASN A 4 16.18 -0.96 -15.62
N GLN A 5 16.51 -1.12 -14.34
CA GLN A 5 15.75 -2.02 -13.45
C GLN A 5 14.33 -1.51 -13.20
N LEU A 6 14.19 -0.24 -12.79
CA LEU A 6 12.89 0.35 -12.51
C LEU A 6 12.01 0.34 -13.77
N ARG A 7 12.59 0.69 -14.92
CA ARG A 7 11.89 0.61 -16.21
C ARG A 7 11.42 -0.81 -16.52
N THR A 8 12.28 -1.81 -16.32
CA THR A 8 11.93 -3.23 -16.53
C THR A 8 10.76 -3.65 -15.65
N ILE A 9 10.78 -3.27 -14.35
CA ILE A 9 9.67 -3.56 -13.42
C ILE A 9 8.38 -2.87 -13.89
N CYS A 10 8.44 -1.61 -14.31
CA CYS A 10 7.28 -0.90 -14.84
C CYS A 10 6.72 -1.54 -16.11
N GLU A 11 7.57 -1.96 -17.04
CA GLU A 11 7.16 -2.67 -18.26
C GLU A 11 6.51 -4.03 -17.93
N GLN A 12 7.04 -4.77 -16.96
CA GLN A 12 6.45 -6.01 -16.47
C GLN A 12 5.08 -5.77 -15.81
N LEU A 13 4.96 -4.73 -14.98
CA LEU A 13 3.69 -4.34 -14.37
C LEU A 13 2.61 -4.06 -15.42
N ILE A 14 2.92 -3.28 -16.46
CA ILE A 14 1.95 -2.91 -17.52
C ILE A 14 1.53 -4.12 -18.36
N ARG A 15 2.45 -5.06 -18.61
CA ARG A 15 2.17 -6.25 -19.45
C ARG A 15 1.44 -7.37 -18.71
N SER A 16 1.46 -7.39 -17.39
CA SER A 16 0.91 -8.50 -16.61
C SER A 16 -0.59 -8.34 -16.41
N GLU A 17 -1.42 -9.34 -16.70
CA GLU A 17 -2.87 -9.26 -16.46
C GLU A 17 -3.21 -9.20 -14.96
N ARG A 18 -2.63 -10.09 -14.17
CA ARG A 18 -2.75 -10.11 -12.71
C ARG A 18 -1.39 -10.34 -12.09
N ALA A 19 -0.88 -9.33 -11.40
CA ALA A 19 0.44 -9.40 -10.81
C ALA A 19 0.52 -8.73 -9.45
N TYR A 20 1.44 -9.20 -8.61
CA TYR A 20 1.84 -8.51 -7.41
C TYR A 20 3.34 -8.22 -7.40
N LEU A 21 3.73 -7.12 -6.75
CA LEU A 21 5.12 -6.77 -6.51
C LEU A 21 5.33 -6.50 -5.02
N ILE A 22 6.18 -7.31 -4.40
CA ILE A 22 6.70 -7.01 -3.07
C ILE A 22 7.84 -6.02 -3.21
N ALA A 23 7.73 -4.87 -2.57
CA ALA A 23 8.74 -3.83 -2.61
C ALA A 23 8.96 -3.26 -1.19
N PRO A 24 10.16 -3.44 -0.60
CA PRO A 24 10.42 -3.03 0.77
C PRO A 24 10.30 -1.52 1.01
N ALA A 25 10.30 -1.13 2.30
CA ALA A 25 10.26 0.26 2.72
C ALA A 25 11.35 1.09 2.02
N GLY A 26 10.93 2.12 1.28
CA GLY A 26 11.85 3.02 0.61
C GLY A 26 12.44 2.50 -0.71
N TYR A 27 11.99 1.35 -1.24
CA TYR A 27 12.43 0.83 -2.54
C TYR A 27 11.63 1.39 -3.73
N GLY A 28 10.63 2.24 -3.45
CA GLY A 28 9.97 3.04 -4.49
C GLY A 28 8.66 2.44 -5.05
N LYS A 29 7.86 1.70 -4.27
CA LYS A 29 6.49 1.24 -4.63
C LYS A 29 5.69 2.29 -5.41
N THR A 30 5.41 3.42 -4.76
CA THR A 30 4.65 4.54 -5.33
C THR A 30 5.31 5.13 -6.59
N GLN A 31 6.65 5.09 -6.66
CA GLN A 31 7.40 5.55 -7.84
C GLN A 31 7.23 4.58 -9.02
N ALA A 32 7.30 3.26 -8.76
CA ALA A 32 7.08 2.24 -9.76
C ALA A 32 5.66 2.30 -10.33
N ILE A 33 4.64 2.48 -9.49
CA ILE A 33 3.25 2.71 -9.93
C ILE A 33 3.17 3.95 -10.81
N SER A 34 3.71 5.08 -10.34
CA SER A 34 3.60 6.35 -11.07
C SER A 34 4.30 6.27 -12.44
N GLN A 35 5.45 5.60 -12.53
CA GLN A 35 6.14 5.37 -13.80
C GLN A 35 5.43 4.35 -14.69
N ALA A 36 4.86 3.29 -14.13
CA ALA A 36 4.06 2.33 -14.88
C ALA A 36 2.83 3.02 -15.50
N VAL A 37 2.14 3.88 -14.74
CA VAL A 37 1.04 4.70 -15.27
C VAL A 37 1.53 5.67 -16.35
N ALA A 38 2.70 6.29 -16.17
CA ALA A 38 3.27 7.20 -17.17
C ALA A 38 3.67 6.51 -18.48
N LEU A 39 4.06 5.23 -18.41
CA LEU A 39 4.43 4.39 -19.54
C LEU A 39 3.22 3.66 -20.15
N SER A 40 2.08 3.63 -19.44
CA SER A 40 0.86 3.03 -19.95
C SER A 40 0.29 3.87 -21.07
N ASP A 41 0.08 3.23 -22.22
CA ASP A 41 -0.76 3.75 -23.28
C ASP A 41 -2.16 3.14 -23.20
N GLY A 42 -3.09 3.73 -23.94
CA GLY A 42 -4.39 3.10 -24.23
C GLY A 42 -5.55 3.49 -23.33
N GLY A 43 -5.37 4.34 -22.30
CA GLY A 43 -6.50 4.89 -21.55
C GLY A 43 -6.18 5.28 -20.11
N LYS A 44 -7.23 5.49 -19.32
CA LYS A 44 -7.13 5.92 -17.92
C LYS A 44 -6.82 4.75 -16.98
N GLN A 45 -5.82 4.89 -16.13
CA GLN A 45 -5.50 3.92 -15.06
C GLN A 45 -6.21 4.28 -13.76
N LEU A 46 -6.85 3.33 -13.10
CA LEU A 46 -7.36 3.51 -11.74
C LEU A 46 -6.25 3.14 -10.75
N VAL A 47 -5.91 4.06 -9.85
CA VAL A 47 -4.87 3.85 -8.82
C VAL A 47 -5.48 4.03 -7.44
N LEU A 48 -5.47 2.96 -6.66
CA LEU A 48 -6.07 2.92 -5.33
C LEU A 48 -4.99 2.81 -4.24
N THR A 49 -5.27 3.40 -3.07
CA THR A 49 -4.43 3.32 -1.87
C THR A 49 -5.29 3.42 -0.60
N HIS A 50 -4.69 3.43 0.58
CA HIS A 50 -5.43 3.44 1.85
C HIS A 50 -5.66 4.84 2.42
N THR A 51 -4.73 5.78 2.21
CA THR A 51 -4.76 7.08 2.91
C THR A 51 -4.84 8.26 1.94
N HIS A 52 -5.44 9.36 2.38
CA HIS A 52 -5.42 10.62 1.61
C HIS A 52 -3.99 11.15 1.41
N ALA A 53 -3.08 10.90 2.35
CA ALA A 53 -1.66 11.20 2.18
C ALA A 53 -1.04 10.38 1.04
N GLY A 54 -1.37 9.09 0.94
CA GLY A 54 -1.01 8.24 -0.18
C GLY A 54 -1.54 8.77 -1.52
N VAL A 55 -2.81 9.18 -1.56
CA VAL A 55 -3.44 9.79 -2.75
C VAL A 55 -2.68 11.05 -3.18
N GLN A 56 -2.37 11.95 -2.23
CA GLN A 56 -1.60 13.17 -2.51
C GLN A 56 -0.20 12.84 -3.02
N SER A 57 0.47 11.86 -2.40
CA SER A 57 1.80 11.37 -2.74
C SER A 57 1.88 10.79 -4.16
N LEU A 58 0.87 10.02 -4.58
CA LEU A 58 0.72 9.49 -5.94
C LEU A 58 0.45 10.61 -6.96
N ARG A 59 -0.53 11.49 -6.68
CA ARG A 59 -0.86 12.62 -7.57
C ARG A 59 0.33 13.55 -7.78
N ASN A 60 1.11 13.84 -6.74
CA ASN A 60 2.30 14.67 -6.84
C ASN A 60 3.36 14.03 -7.77
N ARG A 61 3.59 12.72 -7.68
CA ARG A 61 4.54 12.01 -8.56
C ARG A 61 4.05 11.96 -10.01
N LEU A 62 2.78 11.66 -10.24
CA LEU A 62 2.19 11.67 -11.58
C LEU A 62 2.31 13.05 -12.24
N ARG A 63 2.09 14.13 -11.48
CA ARG A 63 2.31 15.52 -11.94
C ARG A 63 3.78 15.79 -12.26
N GLN A 64 4.72 15.34 -11.43
CA GLN A 64 6.15 15.49 -11.69
C GLN A 64 6.59 14.74 -12.96
N LEU A 65 5.99 13.57 -13.22
CA LEU A 65 6.17 12.80 -14.45
C LEU A 65 5.38 13.37 -15.64
N LYS A 66 4.64 14.47 -15.45
CA LYS A 66 3.81 15.14 -16.48
C LYS A 66 2.77 14.21 -17.11
N VAL A 67 2.26 13.24 -16.36
CA VAL A 67 1.17 12.38 -16.83
C VAL A 67 -0.11 13.22 -16.99
N PRO A 68 -0.79 13.19 -18.16
CA PRO A 68 -2.06 13.90 -18.33
C PRO A 68 -3.09 13.46 -17.30
N THR A 69 -3.85 14.40 -16.75
CA THR A 69 -4.88 14.10 -15.72
C THR A 69 -5.99 13.19 -16.22
N ASN A 70 -6.20 13.10 -17.53
CA ASN A 70 -7.18 12.19 -18.12
C ASN A 70 -6.70 10.73 -18.19
N ASN A 71 -5.40 10.49 -17.96
CA ASN A 71 -4.79 9.15 -18.03
C ASN A 71 -4.76 8.45 -16.67
N TYR A 72 -5.19 9.10 -15.58
CA TYR A 72 -5.29 8.45 -14.28
C TYR A 72 -6.47 8.95 -13.45
N GLU A 73 -6.98 8.07 -12.60
CA GLU A 73 -7.82 8.41 -11.44
C GLU A 73 -7.10 7.87 -10.22
N VAL A 74 -6.88 8.72 -9.20
CA VAL A 74 -6.23 8.30 -7.95
C VAL A 74 -7.20 8.54 -6.80
N ASP A 75 -7.45 7.51 -5.99
CA ASP A 75 -8.34 7.60 -4.83
C ASP A 75 -7.95 6.63 -3.71
N THR A 76 -8.59 6.76 -2.55
CA THR A 76 -8.57 5.69 -1.55
C THR A 76 -9.53 4.57 -1.95
N ILE A 77 -9.25 3.33 -1.53
CA ILE A 77 -10.17 2.20 -1.73
C ILE A 77 -11.54 2.52 -1.13
N ALA A 78 -11.54 3.06 0.10
CA ALA A 78 -12.74 3.51 0.80
C ALA A 78 -13.52 4.60 0.03
N GLY A 79 -12.82 5.64 -0.44
CA GLY A 79 -13.43 6.75 -1.17
C GLY A 79 -14.02 6.31 -2.50
N TRP A 80 -13.31 5.45 -3.23
CA TRP A 80 -13.78 4.91 -4.50
C TRP A 80 -14.99 3.99 -4.34
N ALA A 81 -14.96 3.09 -3.35
CA ALA A 81 -16.07 2.19 -3.03
C ALA A 81 -17.33 2.98 -2.63
N LEU A 82 -17.18 3.97 -1.74
CA LEU A 82 -18.28 4.81 -1.30
C LEU A 82 -18.92 5.59 -2.45
N LYS A 83 -18.12 6.12 -3.39
CA LYS A 83 -18.64 6.77 -4.61
C LYS A 83 -19.53 5.84 -5.42
N LEU A 84 -19.13 4.59 -5.64
CA LEU A 84 -19.96 3.63 -6.37
C LEU A 84 -21.27 3.33 -5.64
N VAL A 85 -21.23 3.09 -4.33
CA VAL A 85 -22.43 2.85 -3.52
C VAL A 85 -23.41 4.03 -3.61
N ILE A 86 -22.91 5.27 -3.55
CA ILE A 86 -23.73 6.49 -3.65
C ILE A 86 -24.31 6.66 -5.07
N CYS A 87 -23.54 6.34 -6.11
CA CYS A 87 -24.00 6.47 -7.50
C CYS A 87 -25.01 5.39 -7.92
N TYR A 88 -25.00 4.22 -7.26
CA TYR A 88 -25.85 3.08 -7.59
C TYR A 88 -26.65 2.59 -6.37
N PRO A 89 -27.46 3.45 -5.72
CA PRO A 89 -28.09 3.12 -4.43
C PRO A 89 -29.08 1.96 -4.52
N THR A 90 -29.83 1.86 -5.61
CA THR A 90 -30.76 0.75 -5.85
C THR A 90 -30.02 -0.58 -5.99
N THR A 91 -28.89 -0.59 -6.70
CA THR A 91 -28.07 -1.80 -6.84
C THR A 91 -27.36 -2.13 -5.55
N ALA A 92 -26.80 -1.14 -4.86
CA ALA A 92 -26.13 -1.32 -3.58
C ALA A 92 -27.04 -1.96 -2.53
N SER A 93 -28.35 -1.67 -2.59
CA SER A 93 -29.35 -2.09 -1.60
C SER A 93 -28.91 -1.81 -0.16
N LEU A 94 -28.19 -0.71 0.03
CA LEU A 94 -27.54 -0.35 1.28
C LEU A 94 -28.02 1.03 1.73
N SER A 95 -28.54 1.09 2.96
CA SER A 95 -28.84 2.35 3.63
C SER A 95 -27.76 2.62 4.67
N ILE A 96 -26.99 3.68 4.47
CA ILE A 96 -25.90 4.11 5.36
C ILE A 96 -25.92 5.61 5.57
N GLN A 97 -25.31 6.06 6.66
CA GLN A 97 -25.01 7.47 6.86
C GLN A 97 -23.83 7.91 6.00
N ILE A 98 -23.79 9.19 5.63
CA ILE A 98 -22.67 9.79 4.90
C ILE A 98 -22.15 10.96 5.74
N PRO A 99 -20.90 10.89 6.26
CA PRO A 99 -19.94 9.81 6.10
C PRO A 99 -20.32 8.52 6.87
N PRO A 100 -19.89 7.33 6.39
CA PRO A 100 -20.14 6.07 7.10
C PRO A 100 -19.45 6.01 8.46
N LYS A 101 -20.09 5.34 9.42
CA LYS A 101 -19.47 4.95 10.69
C LYS A 101 -18.43 3.86 10.47
N SER A 102 -17.51 3.70 11.42
CA SER A 102 -16.47 2.67 11.36
C SER A 102 -17.02 1.26 11.11
N SER A 103 -18.16 0.92 11.73
CA SER A 103 -18.84 -0.38 11.59
C SER A 103 -19.54 -0.58 10.23
N GLU A 104 -19.73 0.48 9.44
CA GLU A 104 -20.46 0.44 8.18
C GLU A 104 -19.56 0.17 6.98
N TRP A 105 -18.23 0.37 7.10
CA TRP A 105 -17.30 0.22 5.98
C TRP A 105 -17.28 -1.17 5.35
N LYS A 106 -17.38 -2.23 6.16
CA LYS A 106 -17.53 -3.61 5.65
C LYS A 106 -18.75 -3.74 4.72
N HIS A 107 -19.87 -3.14 5.10
CA HIS A 107 -21.09 -3.14 4.29
C HIS A 107 -20.90 -2.34 3.00
N VAL A 108 -20.18 -1.21 3.04
CA VAL A 108 -19.83 -0.42 1.84
C VAL A 108 -19.02 -1.24 0.85
N TYR A 109 -18.00 -1.97 1.32
CA TYR A 109 -17.18 -2.82 0.45
C TYR A 109 -17.99 -3.98 -0.13
N ASN A 110 -18.79 -4.68 0.69
CA ASN A 110 -19.65 -5.78 0.23
C ASN A 110 -20.68 -5.31 -0.82
N ALA A 111 -21.32 -4.15 -0.60
CA ALA A 111 -22.24 -3.56 -1.56
C ALA A 111 -21.51 -3.18 -2.86
N THR A 112 -20.27 -2.69 -2.77
CA THR A 112 -19.44 -2.41 -3.95
C THR A 112 -19.14 -3.69 -4.73
N CYS A 113 -18.78 -4.79 -4.08
CA CYS A 113 -18.62 -6.10 -4.73
C CYS A 113 -19.91 -6.51 -5.47
N HIS A 114 -21.07 -6.37 -4.82
CA HIS A 114 -22.35 -6.69 -5.43
C HIS A 114 -22.65 -5.83 -6.68
N ILE A 115 -22.29 -4.54 -6.65
CA ILE A 115 -22.38 -3.65 -7.80
C ILE A 115 -21.44 -4.11 -8.94
N LEU A 116 -20.19 -4.45 -8.63
CA LEU A 116 -19.19 -4.89 -9.62
C LEU A 116 -19.56 -6.20 -10.31
N GLN A 117 -20.31 -7.06 -9.62
CA GLN A 117 -20.83 -8.31 -10.19
C GLN A 117 -21.96 -8.11 -11.21
N GLN A 118 -22.56 -6.90 -11.29
CA GLN A 118 -23.63 -6.64 -12.25
C GLN A 118 -23.11 -6.53 -13.69
N PRO A 119 -23.83 -7.10 -14.69
CA PRO A 119 -23.38 -7.08 -16.08
C PRO A 119 -23.13 -5.67 -16.65
N PHE A 120 -23.98 -4.70 -16.32
CA PHE A 120 -23.81 -3.33 -16.80
C PHE A 120 -22.56 -2.66 -16.23
N MET A 121 -22.15 -3.03 -15.01
CA MET A 121 -21.02 -2.40 -14.33
C MET A 121 -19.71 -2.74 -15.04
N ARG A 122 -19.59 -3.94 -15.61
CA ARG A 122 -18.43 -4.30 -16.45
C ARG A 122 -18.23 -3.29 -17.58
N ASN A 123 -19.31 -2.90 -18.27
CA ASN A 123 -19.24 -1.92 -19.36
C ASN A 123 -18.83 -0.54 -18.86
N VAL A 124 -19.38 -0.10 -17.72
CA VAL A 124 -19.02 1.19 -17.10
C VAL A 124 -17.53 1.23 -16.74
N ILE A 125 -17.03 0.17 -16.10
CA ILE A 125 -15.63 0.08 -15.68
C ILE A 125 -14.69 0.02 -16.89
N HIS A 126 -14.98 -0.80 -17.91
CA HIS A 126 -14.19 -0.86 -19.15
C HIS A 126 -14.18 0.47 -19.92
N ALA A 127 -15.29 1.20 -19.92
CA ALA A 127 -15.35 2.51 -20.55
C ALA A 127 -14.58 3.58 -19.75
N SER A 128 -14.41 3.38 -18.45
CA SER A 128 -13.78 4.35 -17.55
C SER A 128 -12.28 4.15 -17.40
N TYR A 129 -11.82 2.90 -17.38
CA TYR A 129 -10.43 2.54 -17.07
C TYR A 129 -9.94 1.37 -17.92
N VAL A 130 -8.62 1.30 -18.10
CA VAL A 130 -7.95 0.22 -18.83
C VAL A 130 -7.09 -0.68 -17.94
N GLY A 131 -6.96 -0.34 -16.66
CA GLY A 131 -6.22 -1.12 -15.69
C GLY A 131 -6.34 -0.55 -14.28
N VAL A 132 -5.94 -1.37 -13.30
CA VAL A 132 -5.98 -1.05 -11.88
C VAL A 132 -4.60 -1.26 -11.26
N PHE A 133 -4.17 -0.29 -10.46
CA PHE A 133 -3.04 -0.41 -9.54
C PHE A 133 -3.53 -0.22 -8.10
N VAL A 134 -3.02 -1.02 -7.16
CA VAL A 134 -3.31 -0.85 -5.73
C VAL A 134 -1.99 -0.75 -4.96
N ASP A 135 -1.78 0.36 -4.26
CA ASP A 135 -0.60 0.61 -3.39
C ASP A 135 -0.92 0.26 -1.93
N GLU A 136 0.11 -0.09 -1.17
CA GLU A 136 0.04 -0.51 0.24
C GLU A 136 -0.88 -1.71 0.49
N TYR A 137 -0.81 -2.72 -0.40
CA TYR A 137 -1.72 -3.87 -0.39
C TYR A 137 -1.66 -4.72 0.89
N GLN A 138 -0.56 -4.67 1.64
CA GLN A 138 -0.45 -5.37 2.92
C GLN A 138 -1.48 -4.91 3.96
N ASP A 139 -2.03 -3.71 3.80
CA ASP A 139 -3.00 -3.11 4.71
C ASP A 139 -4.45 -3.35 4.26
N CYS A 140 -4.67 -4.13 3.19
CA CYS A 140 -5.99 -4.56 2.77
C CYS A 140 -6.58 -5.55 3.76
N THR A 141 -7.82 -5.31 4.20
CA THR A 141 -8.62 -6.36 4.84
C THR A 141 -9.08 -7.39 3.82
N ILE A 142 -9.50 -8.58 4.27
CA ILE A 142 -10.06 -9.61 3.38
C ILE A 142 -11.24 -9.09 2.55
N THR A 143 -12.07 -8.20 3.10
CA THR A 143 -13.19 -7.62 2.34
C THR A 143 -12.70 -6.62 1.28
N GLN A 144 -11.66 -5.82 1.56
CA GLN A 144 -11.04 -4.96 0.55
C GLN A 144 -10.35 -5.79 -0.55
N HIS A 145 -9.68 -6.89 -0.17
CA HIS A 145 -9.10 -7.84 -1.12
C HIS A 145 -10.17 -8.42 -2.05
N THR A 146 -11.30 -8.86 -1.50
CA THR A 146 -12.44 -9.36 -2.29
C THR A 146 -12.93 -8.33 -3.32
N LEU A 147 -13.04 -7.06 -2.93
CA LEU A 147 -13.39 -5.97 -3.86
C LEU A 147 -12.37 -5.83 -4.98
N VAL A 148 -11.07 -5.89 -4.66
CA VAL A 148 -10.00 -5.83 -5.66
C VAL A 148 -10.03 -7.04 -6.59
N LEU A 149 -10.38 -8.24 -6.10
CA LEU A 149 -10.58 -9.41 -6.95
C LEU A 149 -11.76 -9.25 -7.91
N GLU A 150 -12.88 -8.64 -7.48
CA GLU A 150 -13.99 -8.31 -8.39
C GLU A 150 -13.55 -7.33 -9.49
N LEU A 151 -12.73 -6.32 -9.15
CA LEU A 151 -12.10 -5.45 -10.14
C LEU A 151 -11.17 -6.23 -11.09
N ALA A 152 -10.38 -7.16 -10.58
CA ALA A 152 -9.44 -7.98 -11.35
C ALA A 152 -10.13 -8.98 -12.29
N LYS A 153 -11.43 -9.24 -12.13
CA LYS A 153 -12.25 -9.99 -13.10
C LYS A 153 -12.64 -9.15 -14.32
N ILE A 154 -12.54 -7.82 -14.22
CA ILE A 154 -12.96 -6.88 -15.26
C ILE A 154 -11.73 -6.31 -15.97
N LEU A 155 -10.72 -5.87 -15.21
CA LEU A 155 -9.55 -5.19 -15.75
C LEU A 155 -8.24 -5.86 -15.32
N PRO A 156 -7.16 -5.68 -16.10
CA PRO A 156 -5.83 -6.00 -15.64
C PRO A 156 -5.53 -5.30 -14.30
N CYS A 157 -5.06 -6.04 -13.30
CA CYS A 157 -4.94 -5.57 -11.93
C CYS A 157 -3.56 -5.90 -11.33
N ARG A 158 -2.88 -4.88 -10.80
CA ARG A 158 -1.54 -5.00 -10.25
C ARG A 158 -1.48 -4.43 -8.85
N VAL A 159 -1.00 -5.25 -7.91
CA VAL A 159 -0.99 -4.89 -6.49
C VAL A 159 0.44 -4.77 -5.98
N LEU A 160 0.71 -3.76 -5.17
CA LEU A 160 2.04 -3.48 -4.65
C LEU A 160 1.98 -3.31 -3.14
N GLY A 161 2.97 -3.86 -2.45
CA GLY A 161 3.01 -3.78 -1.00
C GLY A 161 4.23 -4.42 -0.40
N ASP A 162 4.21 -4.57 0.91
CA ASP A 162 5.25 -5.23 1.69
C ASP A 162 4.62 -5.96 2.89
N PRO A 163 4.62 -7.31 2.93
CA PRO A 163 4.02 -8.08 4.03
C PRO A 163 4.53 -7.67 5.42
N LEU A 164 5.79 -7.22 5.53
CA LEU A 164 6.37 -6.79 6.81
C LEU A 164 5.90 -5.41 7.29
N GLN A 165 5.14 -4.68 6.48
CA GLN A 165 4.61 -3.36 6.81
C GLN A 165 3.11 -3.36 7.13
N GLY A 166 2.46 -4.54 7.19
CA GLY A 166 1.04 -4.65 7.53
C GLY A 166 0.83 -4.26 8.98
N ILE A 167 0.25 -3.08 9.22
CA ILE A 167 0.07 -2.53 10.58
C ILE A 167 -1.37 -2.17 10.91
N PHE A 168 -2.33 -2.40 10.02
CA PHE A 168 -3.75 -2.09 10.30
C PHE A 168 -4.58 -3.28 10.77
N GLY A 169 -3.97 -4.39 11.19
CA GLY A 169 -4.65 -5.61 11.65
C GLY A 169 -5.29 -5.53 13.03
N PHE A 170 -5.61 -4.33 13.52
CA PHE A 170 -6.12 -4.09 14.87
C PHE A 170 -7.67 -4.18 14.98
N ALA A 171 -8.38 -4.43 13.87
CA ALA A 171 -9.84 -4.47 13.82
C ALA A 171 -10.36 -5.92 13.75
N ASP A 172 -11.69 -6.09 13.80
CA ASP A 172 -12.37 -7.40 13.69
C ASP A 172 -12.22 -8.09 12.31
N GLU A 173 -11.47 -7.49 11.37
CA GLU A 173 -11.14 -8.09 10.09
C GLU A 173 -9.64 -8.35 9.96
N PRO A 174 -9.23 -9.58 9.64
CA PRO A 174 -7.84 -9.87 9.34
C PRO A 174 -7.40 -9.13 8.07
N LEU A 175 -6.11 -8.76 8.06
CA LEU A 175 -5.44 -8.33 6.85
C LEU A 175 -5.18 -9.52 5.92
N VAL A 176 -4.94 -9.22 4.65
CA VAL A 176 -4.53 -10.22 3.66
C VAL A 176 -3.27 -10.95 4.07
N ASP A 177 -3.28 -12.26 3.90
CA ASP A 177 -2.10 -13.10 3.94
C ASP A 177 -1.50 -13.20 2.52
N TRP A 178 -0.22 -12.87 2.38
CA TRP A 178 0.38 -12.81 1.05
C TRP A 178 0.60 -14.17 0.41
N GLU A 179 0.84 -15.21 1.21
CA GLU A 179 1.07 -16.55 0.70
C GLU A 179 -0.27 -17.23 0.36
N ASN A 180 -1.29 -17.06 1.21
CA ASN A 180 -2.57 -17.76 1.07
C ASN A 180 -3.62 -16.98 0.27
N ASP A 181 -3.65 -15.65 0.34
CA ASP A 181 -4.67 -14.84 -0.36
C ASP A 181 -4.10 -14.24 -1.64
N VAL A 182 -2.97 -13.54 -1.55
CA VAL A 182 -2.43 -12.76 -2.68
C VAL A 182 -1.77 -13.65 -3.73
N SER A 183 -0.93 -14.61 -3.32
CA SER A 183 -0.13 -15.42 -4.26
C SER A 183 -0.98 -16.36 -5.12
N ASN A 184 -2.17 -16.74 -4.64
CA ASN A 184 -3.11 -17.59 -5.36
C ASN A 184 -3.83 -16.86 -6.50
N GLU A 185 -3.97 -15.54 -6.41
CA GLU A 185 -4.76 -14.73 -7.35
C GLU A 185 -3.91 -13.87 -8.29
N PHE A 186 -2.65 -13.58 -7.90
CA PHE A 186 -1.75 -12.69 -8.61
C PHE A 186 -0.37 -13.33 -8.82
N ALA A 187 0.21 -13.18 -10.01
CA ALA A 187 1.55 -13.67 -10.29
C ALA A 187 2.63 -12.77 -9.65
N LYS A 188 3.61 -13.36 -8.98
CA LYS A 188 4.73 -12.61 -8.37
C LYS A 188 5.65 -12.02 -9.44
N LEU A 189 5.89 -10.71 -9.37
CA LEU A 189 6.94 -10.05 -10.14
C LEU A 189 8.25 -9.94 -9.34
N PRO A 190 9.41 -9.82 -10.03
CA PRO A 190 10.69 -9.61 -9.37
C PRO A 190 10.71 -8.33 -8.54
N SER A 191 11.04 -8.44 -7.26
CA SER A 191 11.14 -7.30 -6.35
C SER A 191 12.24 -6.33 -6.78
N PRO A 192 12.05 -5.00 -6.59
CA PRO A 192 13.13 -4.04 -6.73
C PRO A 192 14.24 -4.34 -5.72
N THR A 193 15.50 -4.26 -6.13
CA THR A 193 16.65 -4.51 -5.26
C THR A 193 17.31 -3.22 -4.77
N ILE A 194 16.88 -2.08 -5.30
CA ILE A 194 17.52 -0.79 -5.09
C ILE A 194 16.74 0.04 -4.05
N PRO A 195 17.34 0.40 -2.89
CA PRO A 195 16.70 1.21 -1.85
C PRO A 195 16.64 2.69 -2.22
N MET A 196 15.73 3.05 -3.14
CA MET A 196 15.61 4.37 -3.76
C MET A 196 15.62 5.55 -2.79
N ARG A 197 15.01 5.43 -1.60
CA ARG A 197 14.98 6.49 -0.58
C ARG A 197 16.37 6.87 -0.07
N TRP A 198 17.28 5.90 -0.01
CA TRP A 198 18.54 6.00 0.71
C TRP A 198 19.74 6.31 -0.19
N ILE A 199 19.62 6.05 -1.49
CA ILE A 199 20.65 6.37 -2.49
C ILE A 199 20.96 7.86 -2.50
N ASN A 200 22.25 8.22 -2.55
CA ASN A 200 22.72 9.62 -2.55
C ASN A 200 22.20 10.46 -1.36
N ARG A 201 21.77 9.79 -0.26
CA ARG A 201 21.24 10.41 0.96
C ARG A 201 21.85 9.79 2.20
N ASN A 202 21.56 8.52 2.47
CA ASN A 202 22.13 7.76 3.58
C ASN A 202 22.20 6.27 3.22
N GLU A 203 23.18 5.92 2.39
CA GLU A 203 23.31 4.56 1.84
C GLU A 203 23.71 3.53 2.89
N ARG A 204 24.44 3.95 3.94
CA ARG A 204 24.80 3.08 5.07
C ARG A 204 23.54 2.59 5.78
N LEU A 205 22.66 3.51 6.16
CA LEU A 205 21.37 3.18 6.76
C LEU A 205 20.51 2.31 5.82
N GLY A 206 20.50 2.61 4.51
CA GLY A 206 19.78 1.80 3.53
C GLY A 206 20.26 0.34 3.49
N LYS A 207 21.57 0.10 3.55
CA LYS A 207 22.16 -1.25 3.61
C LYS A 207 21.85 -1.94 4.95
N TRP A 208 21.92 -1.21 6.05
CA TRP A 208 21.56 -1.74 7.37
C TRP A 208 20.09 -2.19 7.42
N LEU A 209 19.17 -1.35 6.91
CA LEU A 209 17.74 -1.69 6.82
C LEU A 209 17.47 -2.91 5.93
N ALA A 210 18.22 -3.07 4.83
CA ALA A 210 18.12 -4.27 3.99
C ALA A 210 18.53 -5.53 4.76
N LYS A 211 19.66 -5.49 5.48
CA LYS A 211 20.11 -6.60 6.33
C LYS A 211 19.12 -6.90 7.46
N ALA A 212 18.59 -5.87 8.11
CA ALA A 212 17.58 -6.01 9.17
C ALA A 212 16.31 -6.69 8.65
N ARG A 213 15.89 -6.34 7.43
CA ARG A 213 14.79 -7.03 6.75
C ARG A 213 15.08 -8.50 6.52
N ASP A 214 16.25 -8.84 5.99
CA ASP A 214 16.62 -10.24 5.73
C ASP A 214 16.60 -11.06 7.02
N CYS A 215 17.10 -10.49 8.13
CA CYS A 215 16.98 -11.10 9.46
C CYS A 215 15.51 -11.34 9.85
N LEU A 216 14.63 -10.35 9.69
CA LEU A 216 13.20 -10.49 9.99
C LEU A 216 12.54 -11.59 9.15
N CYS A 217 12.80 -11.64 7.84
CA CYS A 217 12.25 -12.66 6.95
C CYS A 217 12.71 -14.08 7.33
N GLU A 218 13.92 -14.20 7.87
CA GLU A 218 14.52 -15.49 8.26
C GLU A 218 14.32 -15.81 9.75
N ASN A 219 13.52 -15.03 10.49
CA ASN A 219 13.35 -15.14 11.94
C ASN A 219 14.67 -15.13 12.73
N ARG A 220 15.66 -14.37 12.25
CA ARG A 220 16.94 -14.14 12.93
C ARG A 220 16.92 -12.83 13.71
N ALA A 221 17.73 -12.77 14.76
CA ALA A 221 17.91 -11.55 15.54
C ALA A 221 18.46 -10.41 14.66
N ILE A 222 17.94 -9.20 14.88
CA ILE A 222 18.47 -7.98 14.28
C ILE A 222 19.61 -7.47 15.15
N ASP A 223 20.71 -7.12 14.50
CA ASP A 223 21.83 -6.47 15.15
C ASP A 223 21.50 -5.00 15.45
N LEU A 224 21.27 -4.70 16.73
CA LEU A 224 20.97 -3.35 17.21
C LEU A 224 22.22 -2.58 17.66
N GLU A 225 23.40 -3.21 17.63
CA GLU A 225 24.69 -2.63 18.02
C GLU A 225 25.48 -2.25 16.76
N SER A 226 24.95 -1.30 15.99
CA SER A 226 25.58 -0.84 14.74
C SER A 226 25.86 0.66 14.76
N ASP A 227 26.69 1.13 13.83
CA ASP A 227 26.99 2.57 13.69
C ASP A 227 25.81 3.35 13.08
N GLU A 228 24.90 2.67 12.37
CA GLU A 228 23.78 3.29 11.66
C GLU A 228 22.59 3.64 12.56
N ILE A 229 22.44 2.94 13.70
CA ILE A 229 21.37 3.17 14.66
C ILE A 229 21.92 3.24 16.08
N ARG A 230 21.19 3.93 16.96
CA ARG A 230 21.51 3.95 18.39
C ARG A 230 20.41 3.29 19.17
N TRP A 231 20.65 2.07 19.63
CA TRP A 231 19.76 1.42 20.59
C TRP A 231 19.91 2.06 21.98
N ILE A 232 18.77 2.39 22.59
CA ILE A 232 18.72 2.88 23.97
C ILE A 232 17.67 2.04 24.68
N GLN A 233 18.13 1.12 25.54
CA GLN A 233 17.24 0.31 26.35
C GLN A 233 16.62 1.17 27.45
N TYR A 234 15.29 1.13 27.57
CA TYR A 234 14.58 1.69 28.71
C TYR A 234 14.56 0.64 29.83
N ASN A 235 15.23 0.93 30.94
CA ASN A 235 15.47 -0.03 32.03
C ASN A 235 14.50 0.13 33.22
N GLU A 236 13.46 0.96 33.10
CA GLU A 236 12.45 1.07 34.17
C GLU A 236 11.34 0.02 33.99
N ASP A 237 10.57 -0.21 35.06
CA ASP A 237 9.46 -1.18 35.09
C ASP A 237 8.48 -0.90 33.92
N PRO A 238 8.17 -1.90 33.07
CA PRO A 238 7.21 -1.74 31.97
C PRO A 238 5.84 -1.21 32.43
N ARG A 239 5.47 -1.43 33.70
CA ARG A 239 4.23 -0.95 34.31
C ARG A 239 4.23 0.55 34.61
N ASP A 240 5.41 1.17 34.68
CA ASP A 240 5.61 2.61 34.90
C ASP A 240 5.67 3.41 33.58
N PHE A 241 5.54 2.74 32.43
CA PHE A 241 5.77 3.34 31.12
C PHE A 241 4.77 4.45 30.76
N ASP A 242 3.53 4.40 31.26
CA ASP A 242 2.44 5.24 30.75
C ASP A 242 2.76 6.75 30.78
N ASP A 243 3.34 7.25 31.87
CA ASP A 243 3.78 8.65 31.96
C ASP A 243 5.30 8.81 31.83
N LYS A 244 6.11 7.98 32.51
CA LYS A 244 7.57 8.11 32.51
C LYS A 244 8.20 7.65 31.19
N GLY A 245 7.72 6.55 30.63
CA GLY A 245 8.17 6.04 29.34
C GLY A 245 7.79 6.96 28.17
N ARG A 246 6.59 7.54 28.19
CA ARG A 246 6.20 8.59 27.25
C ARG A 246 7.07 9.83 27.40
N GLN A 247 7.31 10.31 28.61
CA GLN A 247 8.22 11.44 28.85
C GLN A 247 9.65 11.14 28.40
N ALA A 248 10.16 9.91 28.62
CA ALA A 248 11.45 9.47 28.13
C ALA A 248 11.52 9.52 26.59
N CYS A 249 10.50 9.03 25.89
CA CYS A 249 10.40 9.15 24.44
C CYS A 249 10.37 10.63 23.99
N TYR A 250 9.51 11.46 24.60
CA TYR A 250 9.42 12.90 24.28
C TYR A 250 10.73 13.65 24.56
N SER A 251 11.50 13.25 25.59
CA SER A 251 12.81 13.83 25.87
C SER A 251 13.80 13.59 24.73
N LYS A 252 13.67 12.46 24.02
CA LYS A 252 14.49 12.11 22.86
C LYS A 252 14.00 12.74 21.56
N VAL A 253 12.71 13.06 21.44
CA VAL A 253 12.18 13.84 20.30
C VAL A 253 12.86 15.22 20.18
N LYS A 254 13.40 15.76 21.28
CA LYS A 254 14.16 17.03 21.27
C LYS A 254 15.58 16.89 20.73
N THR A 255 16.07 15.67 20.50
CA THR A 255 17.40 15.44 19.90
C THR A 255 17.31 15.36 18.38
N PRO A 256 18.32 15.83 17.62
CA PRO A 256 18.33 15.70 16.17
C PRO A 256 18.30 14.23 15.75
N GLY A 257 17.37 13.88 14.85
CA GLY A 257 17.24 12.52 14.30
C GLY A 257 15.80 12.04 14.27
N THR A 258 15.63 10.74 14.00
CA THR A 258 14.35 10.04 14.09
C THR A 258 14.44 9.03 15.22
N VAL A 259 13.50 9.08 16.14
CA VAL A 259 13.42 8.17 17.29
C VAL A 259 12.22 7.25 17.07
N ILE A 260 12.44 5.95 17.22
CA ILE A 260 11.39 4.92 17.21
C ILE A 260 11.36 4.31 18.61
N ALA A 261 10.19 4.30 19.23
CA ALA A 261 9.96 3.58 20.49
C ALA A 261 9.45 2.18 20.16
N ILE A 262 10.11 1.15 20.68
CA ILE A 262 9.71 -0.24 20.51
C ILE A 262 9.14 -0.74 21.83
N PHE A 263 7.92 -1.26 21.77
CA PHE A 263 7.22 -1.82 22.91
C PHE A 263 7.27 -3.34 22.83
N PRO A 264 7.70 -4.04 23.89
CA PRO A 264 7.42 -5.46 23.99
C PRO A 264 5.91 -5.65 24.11
N THR A 265 5.34 -6.43 23.20
CA THR A 265 3.95 -6.93 23.25
C THR A 265 3.88 -8.19 24.09
#